data_AF-A0A7R9FAI8-F1
#
_entry.id   AF-A0A7R9FAI8-F1
#
_cell.length_a   1.000
_cell.length_b   1.000
_cell.length_c   1.000
_cell.angle_alpha   90.00
_cell.angle_beta   90.00
_cell.angle_gamma   90.00
#
_symmetry.space_group_name_H-M   'P 1'
#
loop_
_entity.id
_entity.type
_entity.pdbx_description
1 polymer ?
#
loop_
_entity_poly.entity_id
_entity_poly.type
_entity_poly.pdbx_seq_one_letter_code
_entity_poly.pdbx_strand_id
1 'polypeptide(L)'
;MEQHFELGEFFRERYRNILPIKYNLNDIYVRSSDVDRCLQSATFNLQKFYPPIRKGNSEEITFQAVPIHTAPFQKDKYLGVIPNCNKFYIDLYKLNSTEPLQCMAEKTRAIKEYVSRECDIGQFSSIVYDTLFIEELYNLTLPKWTISVYPENLRSLSLYSQYHLMALTRTQLKYSIGPLIDEIVSLMIDKQMGQLNPDRKLFMYSGHDSQVFSLLRALRVFNGLHVPYAAAVLIELRRAGDNHVVTVSWGQKGTLRANFMV
;
A
#
# COMPACT_ATOMS: atom_id res chain seq x y z
N MET A 1 -4.25 13.10 -7.20
CA MET A 1 -5.67 13.40 -6.83
C MET A 1 -6.63 12.65 -7.74
N GLU A 2 -6.61 12.92 -9.06
CA GLU A 2 -7.48 12.27 -10.06
C GLU A 2 -7.49 10.73 -9.98
N GLN A 3 -6.32 10.10 -9.86
CA GLN A 3 -6.22 8.64 -9.69
C GLN A 3 -7.02 8.12 -8.47
N HIS A 4 -7.04 8.85 -7.35
CA HIS A 4 -7.82 8.46 -6.17
C HIS A 4 -9.31 8.75 -6.34
N PHE A 5 -9.70 9.80 -7.08
CA PHE A 5 -11.10 10.00 -7.48
C PHE A 5 -11.61 8.83 -8.31
N GLU A 6 -10.85 8.46 -9.33
CA GLU A 6 -11.19 7.35 -10.20
C GLU A 6 -11.30 6.03 -9.43
N LEU A 7 -10.37 5.76 -8.50
CA LEU A 7 -10.39 4.59 -7.63
C LEU A 7 -11.61 4.61 -6.70
N GLY A 8 -11.98 5.76 -6.15
CA GLY A 8 -13.15 5.91 -5.28
C GLY A 8 -14.47 5.66 -6.01
N GLU A 9 -14.58 6.15 -7.25
CA GLU A 9 -15.72 5.86 -8.13
C GLU A 9 -15.80 4.36 -8.46
N PHE A 10 -14.66 3.73 -8.76
CA PHE A 10 -14.59 2.29 -8.99
C PHE A 10 -15.07 1.49 -7.76
N PHE A 11 -14.61 1.86 -6.55
CA PHE A 11 -15.07 1.23 -5.32
C PHE A 11 -16.57 1.44 -5.09
N ARG A 12 -17.11 2.63 -5.37
CA ARG A 12 -18.54 2.93 -5.20
C ARG A 12 -19.37 1.97 -6.03
N GLU A 13 -19.01 1.82 -7.30
CA GLU A 13 -19.72 0.92 -8.22
C GLU A 13 -19.59 -0.54 -7.77
N ARG A 14 -18.37 -0.98 -7.40
CA ARG A 14 -18.11 -2.36 -6.95
C ARG A 14 -18.91 -2.74 -5.71
N TYR A 15 -19.05 -1.85 -4.74
CA TYR A 15 -19.66 -2.13 -3.44
C TYR A 15 -21.06 -1.53 -3.26
N ARG A 16 -21.68 -1.01 -4.32
CA ARG A 16 -23.00 -0.34 -4.26
C ARG A 16 -24.12 -1.19 -3.66
N ASN A 17 -24.03 -2.51 -3.81
CA ASN A 17 -25.06 -3.45 -3.35
C ASN A 17 -24.94 -3.78 -1.85
N ILE A 18 -23.78 -3.55 -1.23
CA ILE A 18 -23.55 -3.83 0.19
C ILE A 18 -23.49 -2.55 1.03
N LEU A 19 -23.11 -1.43 0.42
CA LEU A 19 -22.97 -0.14 1.09
C LEU A 19 -24.00 0.88 0.57
N PRO A 20 -24.82 1.49 1.45
CA PRO A 20 -25.77 2.51 1.06
C PRO A 20 -25.05 3.75 0.48
N ILE A 21 -25.79 4.57 -0.27
CA ILE A 21 -25.24 5.83 -0.82
C ILE A 21 -24.97 6.86 0.29
N LYS A 22 -25.75 6.81 1.36
CA LYS A 22 -25.58 7.65 2.55
C LYS A 22 -24.56 7.01 3.49
N TYR A 23 -23.54 7.77 3.86
CA TYR A 23 -22.53 7.36 4.83
C TYR A 23 -23.16 7.00 6.18
N ASN A 24 -22.63 5.94 6.80
CA ASN A 24 -22.92 5.53 8.16
C ASN A 24 -21.64 5.00 8.82
N LEU A 25 -21.36 5.45 10.05
CA LEU A 25 -20.18 5.05 10.83
C LEU A 25 -20.13 3.55 11.15
N ASN A 26 -21.29 2.87 11.12
CA ASN A 26 -21.41 1.43 11.34
C ASN A 26 -21.19 0.60 10.07
N ASP A 27 -21.13 1.22 8.90
CA ASP A 27 -20.95 0.50 7.62
C ASP A 27 -19.47 0.42 7.20
N ILE A 28 -18.68 1.47 7.49
CA ILE A 28 -17.28 1.60 7.05
C ILE A 28 -16.37 2.12 8.17
N TYR A 29 -15.13 1.64 8.18
CA TYR A 29 -14.02 2.24 8.91
C TYR A 29 -12.92 2.64 7.94
N VAL A 30 -12.38 3.86 8.07
CA VAL A 30 -11.30 4.34 7.22
C VAL A 30 -10.12 4.74 8.09
N ARG A 31 -8.95 4.21 7.77
CA ARG A 31 -7.68 4.55 8.40
C ARG A 31 -6.66 4.96 7.35
N SER A 32 -5.87 5.96 7.65
CA SER A 32 -4.72 6.38 6.86
C SER A 32 -3.46 6.35 7.71
N SER A 33 -2.29 6.20 7.10
CA SER A 33 -1.05 6.61 7.75
C SER A 33 -1.03 8.13 7.92
N ASP A 34 -0.27 8.61 8.92
CA ASP A 34 -0.14 10.03 9.28
C ASP A 34 0.83 10.77 8.37
N VAL A 35 0.51 10.80 7.08
CA VAL A 35 1.26 11.51 6.06
C VAL A 35 0.28 12.16 5.09
N ASP A 36 0.49 13.44 4.78
CA ASP A 36 -0.41 14.27 3.97
C ASP A 36 -0.88 13.58 2.69
N ARG A 37 0.05 12.97 1.93
CA ARG A 37 -0.29 12.28 0.67
C ARG A 37 -1.27 11.12 0.88
N CYS A 38 -1.22 10.42 2.01
CA CYS A 38 -2.11 9.28 2.30
C CYS A 38 -3.47 9.76 2.78
N LEU A 39 -3.49 10.79 3.65
CA LEU A 39 -4.70 11.43 4.15
C LEU A 39 -5.49 12.07 3.00
N GLN A 40 -4.82 12.87 2.16
CA GLN A 40 -5.41 13.47 0.98
C GLN A 40 -5.92 12.41 0.00
N SER A 41 -5.14 11.35 -0.23
CA SER A 41 -5.56 10.23 -1.09
C SER A 41 -6.84 9.55 -0.59
N ALA A 42 -6.95 9.31 0.72
CA ALA A 42 -8.17 8.79 1.33
C ALA A 42 -9.33 9.79 1.16
N THR A 43 -9.11 11.09 1.41
CA THR A 43 -10.13 12.13 1.23
C THR A 43 -10.67 12.16 -0.20
N PHE A 44 -9.80 12.21 -1.21
CA PHE A 44 -10.23 12.24 -2.60
C PHE A 44 -10.91 10.95 -3.02
N ASN A 45 -10.44 9.78 -2.56
CA ASN A 45 -11.13 8.52 -2.79
C ASN A 45 -12.56 8.56 -2.22
N LEU A 46 -12.71 9.00 -0.97
CA LEU A 46 -13.99 9.06 -0.28
C LEU A 46 -14.97 10.05 -0.89
N GLN A 47 -14.51 11.15 -1.49
CA GLN A 47 -15.37 12.10 -2.21
C GLN A 47 -16.13 11.46 -3.37
N LYS A 48 -15.55 10.44 -4.02
CA LYS A 48 -16.21 9.68 -5.09
C LYS A 48 -16.87 8.40 -4.58
N PHE A 49 -16.35 7.84 -3.49
CA PHE A 49 -16.94 6.67 -2.84
C PHE A 49 -18.28 6.98 -2.15
N TYR A 50 -18.38 8.13 -1.50
CA TYR A 50 -19.60 8.69 -0.92
C TYR A 50 -19.88 10.06 -1.58
N PRO A 51 -20.46 10.07 -2.79
CA PRO A 51 -20.71 11.31 -3.51
C PRO A 51 -21.68 12.22 -2.74
N PRO A 52 -21.66 13.54 -2.97
CA PRO A 52 -22.59 14.45 -2.34
C PRO A 52 -24.06 14.05 -2.59
N ILE A 53 -24.91 14.25 -1.59
CA ILE A 53 -26.34 13.87 -1.63
C ILE A 53 -27.20 15.14 -1.69
N ARG A 54 -28.28 15.10 -2.47
CA ARG A 54 -29.32 16.14 -2.46
C ARG A 54 -30.24 16.00 -1.27
N LYS A 55 -30.57 17.13 -0.64
CA LYS A 55 -31.49 17.16 0.48
C LYS A 55 -32.94 17.22 -0.01
N GLY A 56 -33.52 16.05 -0.30
CA GLY A 56 -34.89 15.96 -0.83
C GLY A 56 -34.98 16.56 -2.24
N ASN A 57 -35.94 17.48 -2.45
CA ASN A 57 -36.14 18.14 -3.75
C ASN A 57 -35.36 19.46 -3.90
N SER A 58 -34.50 19.83 -2.95
CA SER A 58 -33.71 21.06 -3.07
C SER A 58 -32.54 20.90 -4.05
N GLU A 59 -32.08 22.01 -4.61
CA GLU A 59 -30.81 22.07 -5.35
C GLU A 59 -29.58 22.02 -4.42
N GLU A 60 -29.80 22.01 -3.10
CA GLU A 60 -28.74 21.97 -2.09
C GLU A 60 -28.06 20.60 -2.08
N ILE A 61 -26.78 20.60 -2.42
CA ILE A 61 -25.91 19.43 -2.45
C ILE A 61 -25.08 19.43 -1.17
N THR A 62 -25.19 18.37 -0.37
CA THR A 62 -24.44 18.24 0.88
C THR A 62 -23.30 17.23 0.72
N PHE A 63 -22.07 17.68 1.03
CA PHE A 63 -20.91 16.81 1.12
C PHE A 63 -21.06 15.82 2.29
N GLN A 64 -20.66 14.56 2.06
CA GLN A 64 -20.69 13.54 3.09
C GLN A 64 -19.33 13.48 3.79
N ALA A 65 -19.25 14.04 5.00
CA ALA A 65 -18.04 13.98 5.81
C ALA A 65 -17.82 12.55 6.35
N VAL A 66 -16.81 11.87 5.81
CA VAL A 66 -16.38 10.54 6.27
C VAL A 66 -15.10 10.70 7.11
N PRO A 67 -15.10 10.29 8.39
CA PRO A 67 -13.91 10.35 9.25
C PRO A 67 -12.77 9.47 8.69
N ILE A 68 -11.55 10.01 8.70
CA ILE A 68 -10.33 9.28 8.40
C ILE A 68 -9.52 9.21 9.68
N HIS A 69 -9.38 8.00 10.24
CA HIS A 69 -8.59 7.79 11.44
C HIS A 69 -7.11 7.71 11.09
N THR A 70 -6.25 8.19 11.98
CA THR A 70 -4.81 8.12 11.83
C THR A 70 -4.17 7.84 13.19
N ALA A 71 -2.92 7.40 13.18
CA ALA A 71 -2.09 7.28 14.37
C ALA A 71 -0.71 7.89 14.06
N PRO A 72 -0.05 8.56 15.02
CA PRO A 72 1.28 9.12 14.79
C PRO A 72 2.23 8.08 14.20
N PHE A 73 3.01 8.46 13.19
CA PHE A 73 3.82 7.54 12.37
C PHE A 73 4.63 6.52 13.18
N GLN A 74 5.27 6.92 14.28
CA GLN A 74 6.11 6.04 15.12
C GLN A 74 5.32 5.05 15.99
N LYS A 75 4.01 5.28 16.11
CA LYS A 75 3.06 4.44 16.86
C LYS A 75 2.11 3.69 15.92
N ASP A 76 2.25 3.87 14.61
CA ASP A 76 1.38 3.21 13.64
C ASP A 76 1.79 1.74 13.46
N LYS A 77 1.05 0.85 14.11
CA LYS A 77 1.24 -0.60 14.04
C LYS A 77 0.91 -1.20 12.67
N TYR A 78 0.03 -0.60 11.87
CA TYR A 78 -0.49 -1.23 10.65
C TYR A 78 0.03 -0.60 9.36
N LEU A 79 0.19 0.73 9.33
CA LEU A 79 0.56 1.49 8.13
C LEU A 79 1.90 2.24 8.28
N GLY A 80 2.60 2.02 9.40
CA GLY A 80 3.99 2.45 9.55
C GLY A 80 4.90 1.69 8.58
N VAL A 81 5.79 2.41 7.89
CA VAL A 81 6.71 1.80 6.91
C VAL A 81 7.87 1.06 7.58
N ILE A 82 8.34 1.59 8.72
CA ILE A 82 9.46 1.02 9.47
C ILE A 82 8.94 0.49 10.81
N PRO A 83 9.09 -0.82 11.10
CA PRO A 83 8.66 -1.37 12.37
C PRO A 83 9.40 -0.72 13.54
N ASN A 84 8.65 -0.21 14.52
CA ASN A 84 9.22 0.26 15.79
C ASN A 84 9.56 -0.96 16.69
N CYS A 85 10.58 -1.72 16.30
CA CYS A 85 10.94 -2.98 16.92
C CYS A 85 12.46 -3.19 16.90
N ASN A 86 13.14 -3.17 18.05
CA ASN A 86 14.59 -3.40 18.11
C ASN A 86 15.01 -4.76 17.53
N LYS A 87 14.15 -5.78 17.69
CA LYS A 87 14.41 -7.11 17.14
C LYS A 87 14.45 -7.13 15.61
N PHE A 88 13.64 -6.30 14.95
CA PHE A 88 13.68 -6.12 13.49
C PHE A 88 15.07 -5.68 13.02
N TYR A 89 15.67 -4.67 13.67
CA TYR A 89 17.00 -4.18 13.33
C TYR A 89 18.10 -5.20 13.61
N ILE A 90 18.01 -5.93 14.72
CA ILE A 90 18.97 -7.00 15.05
C ILE A 90 18.92 -8.11 13.99
N ASP A 91 17.73 -8.51 13.55
CA ASP A 91 17.58 -9.55 12.52
C ASP A 91 18.01 -9.06 11.15
N LEU A 92 17.72 -7.80 10.80
CA LEU A 92 18.19 -7.18 9.57
C LEU A 92 19.73 -7.14 9.53
N TYR A 93 20.37 -6.76 10.64
CA TYR A 93 21.83 -6.75 10.74
C TYR A 93 22.42 -8.15 10.56
N LYS A 94 21.83 -9.18 11.17
CA LYS A 94 22.27 -10.57 10.98
C LYS A 94 22.10 -11.04 9.54
N LEU A 95 21.03 -10.61 8.87
CA LEU A 95 20.81 -10.93 7.45
C LEU A 95 21.91 -10.34 6.57
N ASN A 96 22.37 -9.11 6.84
CA ASN A 96 23.45 -8.48 6.06
C ASN A 96 24.76 -9.29 6.05
N SER A 97 25.00 -10.11 7.07
CA SER A 97 26.17 -10.98 7.15
C SER A 97 26.03 -12.31 6.41
N THR A 98 24.91 -12.56 5.72
CA THR A 98 24.68 -13.80 4.97
C THR A 98 25.36 -13.76 3.60
N GLU A 99 25.87 -14.91 3.14
CA GLU A 99 26.56 -15.03 1.84
C GLU A 99 25.73 -14.50 0.65
N PRO A 100 24.41 -14.80 0.51
CA PRO A 100 23.63 -14.25 -0.60
C PRO A 100 23.57 -12.72 -0.61
N LEU A 101 23.47 -12.09 0.58
CA LEU A 101 23.42 -10.64 0.68
C LEU A 101 24.80 -9.99 0.48
N GLN A 102 25.88 -10.65 0.90
CA GLN A 102 27.24 -10.20 0.59
C GLN A 102 27.54 -10.27 -0.91
N CYS A 103 27.12 -11.36 -1.58
CA CYS A 103 27.25 -11.50 -3.03
C CYS A 103 26.46 -10.41 -3.77
N MET A 104 25.23 -10.12 -3.33
CA MET A 104 24.43 -9.02 -3.90
C MET A 104 25.03 -7.64 -3.60
N ALA A 105 25.62 -7.44 -2.42
CA ALA A 105 26.32 -6.20 -2.09
C ALA A 105 27.49 -5.97 -3.06
N GLU A 106 28.30 -7.00 -3.32
CA GLU A 106 29.43 -6.90 -4.27
C GLU A 106 28.95 -6.64 -5.71
N LYS A 107 27.92 -7.36 -6.17
CA LYS A 107 27.34 -7.15 -7.51
C LYS A 107 26.80 -5.74 -7.72
N THR A 108 26.34 -5.08 -6.66
CA THR A 108 25.73 -3.75 -6.71
C THR A 108 26.68 -2.62 -6.35
N ARG A 109 27.91 -2.95 -5.92
CA ARG A 109 28.88 -2.01 -5.37
C ARG A 109 29.27 -0.91 -6.35
N ALA A 110 29.66 -1.26 -7.57
CA ALA A 110 30.14 -0.29 -8.57
C ALA A 110 29.07 0.77 -8.92
N ILE A 111 27.80 0.35 -9.03
CA ILE A 111 26.70 1.27 -9.34
C ILE A 111 26.42 2.19 -8.14
N LYS A 112 26.39 1.64 -6.92
CA LYS A 112 26.21 2.45 -5.71
C LYS A 112 27.34 3.47 -5.54
N GLU A 113 28.59 3.07 -5.72
CA GLU A 113 29.75 3.97 -5.68
C GLU A 113 29.67 5.06 -6.75
N TYR A 114 29.24 4.72 -7.97
CA TYR A 114 29.04 5.71 -9.03
C TYR A 114 27.98 6.73 -8.64
N VAL A 115 26.78 6.29 -8.24
CA VAL A 115 25.67 7.18 -7.88
C VAL A 115 26.02 8.05 -6.67
N SER A 116 26.73 7.50 -5.67
CA SER A 116 27.20 8.25 -4.50
C SER A 116 28.23 9.33 -4.80
N ARG A 117 28.95 9.27 -5.93
CA ARG A 117 29.84 10.35 -6.35
C ARG A 117 29.09 11.50 -7.05
N GLU A 118 27.97 11.18 -7.69
CA GLU A 118 27.18 12.15 -8.45
C GLU A 118 26.11 12.85 -7.60
N CYS A 119 25.72 12.26 -6.45
CA CYS A 119 24.67 12.78 -5.59
C CYS A 119 24.85 12.38 -4.11
N ASP A 120 24.65 13.33 -3.20
CA ASP A 120 24.82 13.17 -1.73
C ASP A 120 23.92 12.09 -1.11
N ILE A 121 22.82 11.76 -1.77
CA ILE A 121 21.87 10.71 -1.34
C ILE A 121 22.10 9.38 -2.07
N GLY A 122 23.20 9.23 -2.81
CA GLY A 122 23.44 8.07 -3.68
C GLY A 122 23.49 6.71 -2.98
N GLN A 123 23.77 6.70 -1.67
CA GLN A 123 23.68 5.50 -0.83
C GLN A 123 22.23 4.99 -0.68
N PHE A 124 21.23 5.85 -0.89
CA PHE A 124 19.81 5.53 -0.81
C PHE A 124 19.24 5.33 -2.23
N SER A 125 19.61 4.22 -2.87
CA SER A 125 19.25 3.92 -4.26
C SER A 125 17.73 4.00 -4.55
N SER A 126 16.89 3.70 -3.56
CA SER A 126 15.44 3.84 -3.69
C SER A 126 14.99 5.30 -3.79
N ILE A 127 15.58 6.20 -3.00
CA ILE A 127 15.26 7.63 -3.03
C ILE A 127 15.73 8.24 -4.36
N VAL A 128 16.93 7.87 -4.82
CA VAL A 128 17.44 8.33 -6.12
C VAL A 128 16.54 7.88 -7.26
N TYR A 129 16.18 6.59 -7.30
CA TYR A 129 15.28 6.07 -8.33
C TYR A 129 13.92 6.78 -8.31
N ASP A 130 13.28 6.89 -7.14
CA ASP A 130 11.97 7.52 -7.01
C ASP A 130 12.00 8.99 -7.45
N THR A 131 13.08 9.71 -7.11
CA THR A 131 13.26 11.11 -7.52
C THR A 131 13.32 11.22 -9.04
N LEU A 132 14.19 10.45 -9.70
CA LEU A 132 14.33 10.47 -11.15
C LEU A 132 13.06 10.00 -11.87
N PHE A 133 12.36 9.02 -11.31
CA PHE A 133 11.07 8.55 -11.83
C PHE A 133 10.01 9.65 -11.78
N ILE A 134 9.93 10.40 -10.68
CA ILE A 134 9.00 11.52 -10.56
C ILE A 134 9.41 12.65 -11.51
N GLU A 135 10.69 12.99 -11.58
CA GLU A 135 11.19 14.01 -12.51
C GLU A 135 10.83 13.67 -13.97
N GLU A 136 11.07 12.43 -14.40
CA GLU A 136 10.68 11.94 -15.73
C GLU A 136 9.15 11.99 -15.94
N LEU A 137 8.37 11.56 -14.95
CA LEU A 137 6.91 11.59 -15.00
C LEU A 137 6.36 13.01 -15.22
N TYR A 138 7.04 14.03 -14.70
CA TYR A 138 6.70 15.45 -14.87
C TYR A 138 7.47 16.12 -16.03
N ASN A 139 8.08 15.34 -16.93
CA ASN A 139 8.83 15.80 -18.10
C ASN A 139 9.99 16.76 -17.75
N LEU A 140 10.58 16.60 -16.57
CA LEU A 140 11.78 17.34 -16.19
C LEU A 140 13.02 16.70 -16.84
N THR A 141 14.02 17.53 -17.13
CA THR A 141 15.27 17.06 -17.72
C THR A 141 16.13 16.39 -16.65
N LEU A 142 16.38 15.09 -16.79
CA LEU A 142 17.26 14.38 -15.87
C LEU A 142 18.73 14.80 -16.06
N PRO A 143 19.53 14.83 -14.98
CA PRO A 143 20.96 15.11 -15.06
C PRO A 143 21.71 14.13 -15.97
N LYS A 144 22.74 14.59 -16.69
CA LYS A 144 23.48 13.76 -17.67
C LYS A 144 24.08 12.47 -17.11
N TRP A 145 24.46 12.45 -15.82
CA TRP A 145 25.05 11.27 -15.19
C TRP A 145 24.06 10.08 -15.11
N THR A 146 22.75 10.35 -15.10
CA THR A 146 21.72 9.31 -14.93
C THR A 146 21.60 8.40 -16.14
N ILE A 147 22.03 8.84 -17.33
CA ILE A 147 21.93 8.12 -18.61
C ILE A 147 22.49 6.69 -18.52
N SER A 148 23.53 6.49 -17.72
CA SER A 148 24.20 5.19 -17.59
C SER A 148 23.53 4.22 -16.60
N VAL A 149 22.62 4.70 -15.76
CA VAL A 149 22.08 3.95 -14.61
C VAL A 149 20.55 3.97 -14.48
N TYR A 150 19.88 4.94 -15.09
CA TYR A 150 18.43 5.08 -15.10
C TYR A 150 17.85 4.60 -16.45
N PRO A 151 16.67 3.94 -16.48
CA PRO A 151 15.86 3.54 -15.32
C PRO A 151 16.30 2.19 -14.73
N GLU A 152 16.75 1.25 -15.55
CA GLU A 152 16.77 -0.18 -15.20
C GLU A 152 17.63 -0.53 -13.99
N ASN A 153 18.90 -0.09 -13.96
CA ASN A 153 19.81 -0.44 -12.86
C ASN A 153 19.31 0.14 -11.53
N LEU A 154 18.94 1.42 -11.53
CA LEU A 154 18.38 2.08 -10.35
C LEU A 154 17.03 1.49 -9.92
N ARG A 155 16.20 1.09 -10.89
CA ARG A 155 14.90 0.44 -10.63
C ARG A 155 15.08 -0.88 -9.89
N SER A 156 15.96 -1.75 -10.39
CA SER A 156 16.27 -3.03 -9.76
C SER A 156 16.91 -2.85 -8.39
N LEU A 157 17.79 -1.87 -8.23
CA LEU A 157 18.39 -1.54 -6.94
C LEU A 157 17.36 -1.02 -5.94
N SER A 158 16.45 -0.13 -6.36
CA SER A 158 15.36 0.38 -5.53
C SER A 158 14.46 -0.77 -5.04
N LEU A 159 14.03 -1.64 -5.96
CA LEU A 159 13.17 -2.77 -5.62
C LEU A 159 13.89 -3.76 -4.69
N TYR A 160 15.17 -4.02 -4.93
CA TYR A 160 15.99 -4.85 -4.06
C TYR A 160 16.10 -4.26 -2.65
N SER A 161 16.31 -2.95 -2.52
CA SER A 161 16.36 -2.28 -1.21
C SER A 161 15.04 -2.42 -0.44
N GLN A 162 13.91 -2.25 -1.13
CA GLN A 162 12.57 -2.46 -0.56
C GLN A 162 12.37 -3.92 -0.11
N TYR A 163 12.75 -4.86 -0.97
CA TYR A 163 12.67 -6.29 -0.73
C TYR A 163 13.52 -6.72 0.47
N HIS A 164 14.78 -6.30 0.50
CA HIS A 164 15.73 -6.58 1.56
C HIS A 164 15.23 -6.10 2.93
N LEU A 165 14.70 -4.88 2.99
CA LEU A 165 14.23 -4.27 4.23
C LEU A 165 12.97 -4.97 4.78
N MET A 166 11.98 -5.27 3.93
CA MET A 166 10.62 -5.57 4.41
C MET A 166 10.11 -6.98 4.09
N ALA A 167 10.64 -7.64 3.07
CA ALA A 167 10.00 -8.84 2.52
C ALA A 167 10.94 -10.00 2.17
N LEU A 168 12.22 -9.88 2.48
CA LEU A 168 13.25 -10.87 2.14
C LEU A 168 12.99 -12.23 2.81
N THR A 169 12.55 -12.21 4.07
CA THR A 169 12.30 -13.43 4.84
C THR A 169 10.91 -13.40 5.45
N ARG A 170 10.40 -14.58 5.84
CA ARG A 170 9.15 -14.69 6.60
C ARG A 170 9.19 -13.86 7.89
N THR A 171 10.35 -13.76 8.53
CA THR A 171 10.56 -12.94 9.73
C THR A 171 10.39 -11.45 9.41
N GLN A 172 10.97 -10.96 8.31
CA GLN A 172 10.76 -9.55 7.92
C GLN A 172 9.31 -9.26 7.57
N LEU A 173 8.64 -10.16 6.84
CA LEU A 173 7.20 -10.01 6.57
C LEU A 173 6.36 -9.96 7.85
N LYS A 174 6.69 -10.77 8.87
CA LYS A 174 6.02 -10.72 10.17
C LYS A 174 6.16 -9.35 10.85
N TYR A 175 7.30 -8.68 10.70
CA TYR A 175 7.50 -7.34 11.26
C TYR A 175 6.81 -6.26 10.43
N SER A 176 6.92 -6.31 9.10
CA SER A 176 6.49 -5.24 8.20
C SER A 176 5.00 -5.24 7.88
N ILE A 177 4.37 -6.41 7.73
CA ILE A 177 2.96 -6.50 7.32
C ILE A 177 2.13 -7.46 8.19
N GLY A 178 2.78 -8.30 8.99
CA GLY A 178 2.13 -9.23 9.91
C GLY A 178 1.02 -8.60 10.76
N PRO A 179 1.23 -7.43 11.40
CA PRO A 179 0.20 -6.77 12.19
C PRO A 179 -1.07 -6.39 11.41
N LEU A 180 -0.94 -5.96 10.16
CA LEU A 180 -2.09 -5.62 9.32
C LEU A 180 -2.79 -6.88 8.79
N ILE A 181 -2.04 -7.95 8.47
CA ILE A 181 -2.63 -9.24 8.09
C ILE A 181 -3.44 -9.81 9.27
N ASP A 182 -2.88 -9.77 10.48
CA ASP A 182 -3.54 -10.22 11.71
C ASP A 182 -4.85 -9.46 11.94
N GLU A 183 -4.82 -8.12 11.84
CA GLU A 183 -6.02 -7.28 11.90
C GLU A 183 -7.08 -7.70 10.85
N ILE A 184 -6.70 -7.83 9.58
CA ILE A 184 -7.64 -8.19 8.50
C ILE A 184 -8.27 -9.56 8.75
N VAL A 185 -7.46 -10.55 9.15
CA VAL A 185 -7.94 -11.91 9.42
C VAL A 185 -8.86 -11.93 10.63
N SER A 186 -8.51 -11.25 11.73
CA SER A 186 -9.36 -11.12 12.91
C SER A 186 -10.71 -10.48 12.57
N LEU A 187 -10.72 -9.38 11.82
CA LEU A 187 -11.97 -8.74 11.38
C LEU A 187 -12.85 -9.68 10.54
N MET A 188 -12.26 -10.50 9.68
CA MET A 188 -13.00 -11.48 8.88
C MET A 188 -13.57 -12.62 9.73
N ILE A 189 -12.80 -13.12 10.71
CA ILE A 189 -13.24 -14.14 11.65
C ILE A 189 -14.40 -13.61 12.50
N ASP A 190 -14.27 -12.41 13.06
CA ASP A 190 -15.31 -11.78 13.87
C ASP A 190 -16.58 -11.54 13.06
N LYS A 191 -16.44 -11.14 11.77
CA LYS A 191 -17.57 -10.99 10.85
C LYS A 191 -18.27 -12.32 10.60
N GLN A 192 -17.51 -13.39 10.35
CA GLN A 192 -18.05 -14.73 10.13
C GLN A 192 -18.79 -15.25 11.37
N MET A 193 -18.25 -15.00 12.56
CA MET A 193 -18.84 -15.44 13.83
C MET A 193 -20.00 -14.56 14.33
N GLY A 194 -20.30 -13.46 13.64
CA GLY A 194 -21.33 -12.49 14.07
C GLY A 194 -20.93 -11.71 15.32
N GLN A 195 -19.62 -11.60 15.60
CA GLN A 195 -19.05 -10.93 16.77
C GLN A 195 -18.52 -9.53 16.45
N LEU A 196 -18.41 -9.19 15.16
CA LEU A 196 -17.92 -7.89 14.73
C LEU A 196 -18.86 -6.75 15.18
N ASN A 197 -18.35 -5.82 15.97
CA ASN A 197 -19.12 -4.69 16.49
C ASN A 197 -18.35 -3.35 16.40
N PRO A 198 -18.90 -2.32 15.74
CA PRO A 198 -20.04 -2.37 14.81
C PRO A 198 -19.84 -3.39 13.69
N ASP A 199 -20.95 -3.94 13.17
CA ASP A 199 -20.96 -4.94 12.10
C ASP A 199 -20.61 -4.36 10.72
N ARG A 200 -19.43 -3.74 10.64
CA ARG A 200 -18.95 -3.04 9.44
C ARG A 200 -18.83 -3.98 8.26
N LYS A 201 -19.01 -3.41 7.07
CA LYS A 201 -18.95 -4.12 5.79
C LYS A 201 -17.66 -3.82 5.04
N LEU A 202 -16.98 -2.72 5.36
CA LEU A 202 -15.76 -2.30 4.70
C LEU A 202 -14.77 -1.68 5.69
N PHE A 203 -13.51 -2.08 5.57
CA PHE A 203 -12.37 -1.45 6.22
C PHE A 203 -11.42 -0.96 5.13
N MET A 204 -11.12 0.33 5.11
CA MET A 204 -10.26 0.96 4.13
C MET A 204 -8.98 1.44 4.80
N TYR A 205 -7.83 1.02 4.26
CA TYR A 205 -6.51 1.40 4.75
C TYR A 205 -5.74 2.15 3.65
N SER A 206 -5.55 3.46 3.84
CA SER A 206 -4.76 4.32 2.95
C SER A 206 -3.32 4.36 3.44
N GLY A 207 -2.43 3.64 2.75
CA GLY A 207 -1.03 3.49 3.13
C GLY A 207 -0.08 3.78 1.99
N HIS A 208 1.02 3.05 1.97
CA HIS A 208 2.11 3.21 1.04
C HIS A 208 2.22 1.99 0.11
N ASP A 209 2.99 2.16 -0.96
CA ASP A 209 3.46 1.10 -1.84
C ASP A 209 4.06 -0.08 -1.04
N SER A 210 4.77 0.21 0.06
CA SER A 210 5.38 -0.78 0.95
C SER A 210 4.38 -1.75 1.58
N GLN A 211 3.18 -1.30 1.94
CA GLN A 211 2.13 -2.18 2.47
C GLN A 211 1.59 -3.11 1.38
N VAL A 212 1.30 -2.57 0.19
CA VAL A 212 0.85 -3.35 -0.96
C VAL A 212 1.92 -4.38 -1.36
N PHE A 213 3.16 -3.92 -1.52
CA PHE A 213 4.32 -4.77 -1.82
C PHE A 213 4.46 -5.92 -0.82
N SER A 214 4.47 -5.61 0.48
CA SER A 214 4.67 -6.61 1.53
C SER A 214 3.51 -7.59 1.61
N LEU A 215 2.28 -7.14 1.39
CA LEU A 215 1.09 -7.99 1.36
C LEU A 215 1.12 -8.95 0.15
N LEU A 216 1.43 -8.46 -1.05
CA LEU A 216 1.56 -9.30 -2.24
C LEU A 216 2.71 -10.31 -2.11
N ARG A 217 3.81 -9.92 -1.45
CA ARG A 217 4.92 -10.81 -1.10
C ARG A 217 4.50 -11.88 -0.10
N ALA A 218 3.77 -11.53 0.95
CA ALA A 218 3.25 -12.46 1.94
C ALA A 218 2.28 -13.48 1.31
N LEU A 219 1.44 -13.01 0.37
CA LEU A 219 0.51 -13.83 -0.40
C LEU A 219 1.16 -14.60 -1.57
N ARG A 220 2.46 -14.39 -1.82
CA ARG A 220 3.23 -15.02 -2.91
C ARG A 220 2.69 -14.75 -4.32
N VAL A 221 2.09 -13.58 -4.53
CA VAL A 221 1.53 -13.14 -5.83
C VAL A 221 2.17 -11.86 -6.36
N PHE A 222 3.26 -11.41 -5.74
CA PHE A 222 4.02 -10.24 -6.20
C PHE A 222 4.67 -10.50 -7.57
N ASN A 223 4.50 -9.57 -8.50
CA ASN A 223 4.92 -9.72 -9.90
C ASN A 223 6.35 -9.24 -10.21
N GLY A 224 7.10 -8.75 -9.22
CA GLY A 224 8.47 -8.26 -9.42
C GLY A 224 8.56 -6.82 -9.92
N LEU A 225 7.45 -6.06 -9.95
CA LEU A 225 7.41 -4.67 -10.38
C LEU A 225 7.09 -3.73 -9.22
N HIS A 226 7.55 -2.48 -9.32
CA HIS A 226 7.15 -1.43 -8.39
C HIS A 226 5.63 -1.27 -8.36
N VAL A 227 5.09 -1.04 -7.16
CA VAL A 227 3.65 -0.82 -6.99
C VAL A 227 3.31 0.55 -7.56
N PRO A 228 2.40 0.64 -8.55
CA PRO A 228 2.07 1.92 -9.16
C PRO A 228 1.16 2.76 -8.24
N TYR A 229 1.09 4.07 -8.50
CA TYR A 229 0.23 4.99 -7.73
C TYR A 229 -1.25 4.55 -7.74
N ALA A 230 -1.95 4.77 -6.63
CA ALA A 230 -3.34 4.36 -6.44
C ALA A 230 -3.62 2.86 -6.72
N ALA A 231 -2.61 1.99 -6.63
CA ALA A 231 -2.83 0.56 -6.56
C ALA A 231 -3.55 0.19 -5.26
N ALA A 232 -4.42 -0.81 -5.33
CA ALA A 232 -5.15 -1.33 -4.19
C ALA A 232 -5.06 -2.85 -4.14
N VAL A 233 -5.15 -3.41 -2.93
CA VAL A 233 -5.40 -4.83 -2.69
C VAL A 233 -6.79 -4.95 -2.06
N LEU A 234 -7.66 -5.74 -2.69
CA LEU A 234 -9.01 -6.04 -2.21
C LEU A 234 -8.99 -7.46 -1.65
N ILE A 235 -9.27 -7.60 -0.36
CA ILE A 235 -9.42 -8.88 0.32
C ILE A 235 -10.89 -8.97 0.75
N GLU A 236 -11.62 -9.89 0.14
CA GLU A 236 -13.08 -9.93 0.22
C GLU A 236 -13.53 -11.26 0.82
N LEU A 237 -14.19 -11.20 1.98
CA LEU A 237 -14.89 -12.32 2.59
C LEU A 237 -16.26 -12.48 1.91
N ARG A 238 -16.50 -13.66 1.32
CA ARG A 238 -17.72 -13.97 0.57
C ARG A 238 -18.39 -15.20 1.14
N ARG A 239 -19.72 -15.24 1.06
CA ARG A 239 -20.52 -16.43 1.38
C ARG A 239 -20.73 -17.27 0.11
N ALA A 240 -20.42 -18.55 0.17
CA ALA A 240 -20.62 -19.54 -0.88
C ALA A 240 -21.42 -20.72 -0.30
N GLY A 241 -22.75 -20.62 -0.37
CA GLY A 241 -23.65 -21.54 0.34
C GLY A 241 -23.53 -21.36 1.87
N ASP A 242 -23.20 -22.44 2.56
CA ASP A 242 -22.94 -22.44 4.01
C ASP A 242 -21.48 -22.15 4.37
N ASN A 243 -20.59 -22.07 3.37
CA ASN A 243 -19.18 -21.80 3.56
C ASN A 243 -18.85 -20.32 3.34
N HIS A 244 -17.70 -19.92 3.86
CA HIS A 244 -17.08 -18.63 3.57
C HIS A 244 -15.81 -18.84 2.74
N VAL A 245 -15.55 -17.96 1.79
CA VAL A 245 -14.33 -17.96 0.97
C VAL A 245 -13.72 -16.57 1.00
N VAL A 246 -12.39 -16.50 1.04
CA VAL A 246 -11.65 -15.25 0.91
C VAL A 246 -11.08 -15.16 -0.49
N THR A 247 -11.35 -14.04 -1.15
CA THR A 247 -10.78 -13.76 -2.47
C THR A 247 -9.90 -12.54 -2.39
N VAL A 248 -8.72 -12.62 -3.02
CA VAL A 248 -7.80 -11.49 -3.11
C VAL A 248 -7.64 -11.06 -4.56
N SER A 249 -7.76 -9.75 -4.79
CA SER A 249 -7.44 -9.10 -6.07
C SER A 249 -6.58 -7.87 -5.85
N TRP A 250 -5.74 -7.50 -6.82
CA TRP A 250 -4.89 -6.32 -6.72
C TRP A 250 -4.63 -5.67 -8.07
N GLY A 251 -4.33 -4.37 -8.06
CA GLY A 251 -4.05 -3.56 -9.25
C GLY A 251 -4.52 -2.11 -9.11
N GLN A 252 -4.51 -1.39 -10.22
CA GLN A 252 -5.12 -0.06 -10.35
C GLN A 252 -6.53 -0.18 -10.97
N LYS A 253 -7.26 0.94 -11.07
CA LYS A 253 -8.50 0.98 -11.88
C LYS A 253 -8.20 0.47 -13.30
N GLY A 254 -9.03 -0.46 -13.78
CA GLY A 254 -8.87 -1.10 -15.10
C GLY A 254 -7.86 -2.25 -15.17
N THR A 255 -7.02 -2.44 -14.13
CA THR A 255 -6.01 -3.52 -14.09
C THR A 255 -6.13 -4.46 -12.89
N LEU A 256 -7.18 -4.30 -12.06
CA LEU A 256 -7.54 -5.26 -11.01
C LEU A 256 -7.77 -6.65 -11.62
N ARG A 257 -6.70 -7.43 -11.71
CA ARG A 257 -6.62 -8.76 -12.30
C ARG A 257 -5.94 -9.68 -11.32
N ALA A 258 -6.75 -10.48 -10.65
CA ALA A 258 -6.41 -11.70 -9.93
C ALA A 258 -7.63 -12.01 -9.07
N ASN A 259 -8.39 -13.06 -9.37
CA ASN A 259 -9.22 -13.69 -8.36
C ASN A 259 -8.43 -14.93 -7.95
N PHE A 260 -7.62 -14.83 -6.90
CA PHE A 260 -7.08 -16.03 -6.28
C PHE A 260 -7.93 -16.33 -5.05
N MET A 261 -8.45 -17.56 -5.01
CA MET A 261 -9.10 -18.10 -3.83
C MET A 261 -7.99 -18.47 -2.85
N VAL A 262 -8.00 -17.85 -1.68
CA VAL A 262 -7.05 -18.14 -0.60
C VAL A 262 -7.77 -18.96 0.47
#